data_AF-A0A7S4KRB7-F1
#
_entry.id   AF-A0A7S4KRB7-F1
#
_cell.length_a   1.000
_cell.length_b   1.000
_cell.length_c   1.000
_cell.angle_alpha   90.00
_cell.angle_beta   90.00
_cell.angle_gamma   90.00
#
_symmetry.space_group_name_H-M   'P 1'
#
loop_
_entity.id
_entity.type
_entity.pdbx_description
1 polymer ?
#
loop_
_entity_poly.entity_id
_entity_poly.type
_entity_poly.pdbx_seq_one_letter_code
_entity_poly.pdbx_strand_id
1 'polypeptide(L)'
;GGPAFGWSFWKNCIDSYRNTSPHDGYHILAKWSKMIEDKYSSISLEKLNEEEDEPPKEVFFVYTSNIDGHFTRVPTFQDRVVECHGSTLFLQCQNDYGVDCTQGNKTWALPQDGLSNLTVDPKTHLVSGKFPLCPGTCNMVARPDVLMFGDFKWVGQRTSNQEDKFYHWKDGVDRLASGKYIVTRKEDEEQKGEDEKNKKKEAVPFRPTAYFPEDSDEEDVDTDITKGVVVEIGAGTTIPTVRHQAERFCEMTGATLIRINVHDSHPPYADTGSFWKKKTEIETQYECLSLPLGALEALSVLDWLIEKEREGLVIDDEETEKIEKEEGAEK
;
A
#
# COMPACT_ATOMS: atom_id res chain seq x y z
N GLY A 1 -26.03 14.57 18.70
CA GLY A 1 -24.95 15.07 19.56
C GLY A 1 -24.42 16.35 18.98
N GLY A 2 -24.11 17.36 19.81
CA GLY A 2 -23.49 18.61 19.35
C GLY A 2 -21.98 18.47 19.11
N PRO A 3 -21.29 19.55 18.67
CA PRO A 3 -19.85 19.56 18.43
C PRO A 3 -19.01 19.02 19.60
N ALA A 4 -19.45 19.24 20.84
CA ALA A 4 -18.77 18.74 22.04
C ALA A 4 -18.66 17.21 22.12
N PHE A 5 -19.64 16.48 21.59
CA PHE A 5 -19.60 15.02 21.58
C PHE A 5 -18.68 14.51 20.47
N GLY A 6 -18.85 15.02 19.25
CA GLY A 6 -18.02 14.62 18.10
C GLY A 6 -16.53 14.91 18.33
N TRP A 7 -16.20 16.09 18.87
CA TRP A 7 -14.83 16.44 19.19
C TRP A 7 -14.27 15.67 20.39
N SER A 8 -15.09 15.15 21.30
CA SER A 8 -14.60 14.24 22.35
C SER A 8 -14.06 12.94 21.75
N PHE A 9 -14.78 12.35 20.79
CA PHE A 9 -14.33 11.16 20.08
C PHE A 9 -13.05 11.45 19.29
N TRP A 10 -13.08 12.47 18.44
CA TRP A 10 -11.95 12.81 17.58
C TRP A 10 -10.70 13.22 18.34
N LYS A 11 -10.85 13.92 19.49
CA LYS A 11 -9.72 14.24 20.34
C LYS A 11 -9.01 12.99 20.84
N ASN A 12 -9.76 12.01 21.36
CA ASN A 12 -9.16 10.76 21.82
C ASN A 12 -8.45 10.01 20.68
N CYS A 13 -9.04 9.95 19.49
CA CYS A 13 -8.40 9.34 18.32
C CYS A 13 -7.11 10.09 17.93
N ILE A 14 -7.18 11.39 17.73
CA ILE A 14 -6.05 12.24 17.33
C ILE A 14 -4.91 12.16 18.36
N ASP A 15 -5.22 12.28 19.65
CA ASP A 15 -4.21 12.21 20.71
C ASP A 15 -3.57 10.82 20.74
N SER A 16 -4.35 9.74 20.61
CA SER A 16 -3.84 8.38 20.55
C SER A 16 -2.89 8.18 19.35
N TYR A 17 -3.32 8.56 18.15
CA TYR A 17 -2.52 8.40 16.93
C TYR A 17 -1.26 9.26 16.94
N ARG A 18 -1.33 10.50 17.47
CA ARG A 18 -0.17 11.40 17.58
C ARG A 18 0.85 10.93 18.62
N ASN A 19 0.39 10.40 19.74
CA ASN A 19 1.26 9.95 20.82
C ASN A 19 1.80 8.53 20.63
N THR A 20 1.31 7.81 19.61
CA THR A 20 1.81 6.50 19.22
C THR A 20 2.81 6.65 18.07
N SER A 21 4.00 6.10 18.24
CA SER A 21 4.99 5.98 17.16
C SER A 21 4.60 4.85 16.20
N PRO A 22 4.90 4.97 14.89
CA PRO A 22 4.84 3.82 13.99
C PRO A 22 5.69 2.68 14.55
N HIS A 23 5.18 1.45 14.54
CA HIS A 23 5.93 0.28 14.98
C HIS A 23 6.94 -0.17 13.91
N ASP A 24 7.81 -1.13 14.25
CA ASP A 24 8.93 -1.56 13.39
C ASP A 24 8.52 -2.06 12.01
N GLY A 25 7.34 -2.65 11.85
CA GLY A 25 6.80 -3.05 10.54
C GLY A 25 6.77 -1.92 9.49
N TYR A 26 6.53 -0.66 9.88
CA TYR A 26 6.63 0.46 8.93
C TYR A 26 8.07 0.68 8.44
N HIS A 27 9.06 0.43 9.31
CA HIS A 27 10.47 0.54 8.98
C HIS A 27 10.98 -0.66 8.15
N ILE A 28 10.42 -1.85 8.38
CA ILE A 28 10.64 -3.03 7.52
C ILE A 28 10.16 -2.74 6.10
N LEU A 29 8.93 -2.22 5.93
CA LEU A 29 8.42 -1.84 4.60
C LEU A 29 9.29 -0.76 3.94
N ALA A 30 9.80 0.20 4.72
CA ALA A 30 10.71 1.23 4.19
C ALA A 30 12.07 0.65 3.76
N LYS A 31 12.58 -0.34 4.49
CA LYS A 31 13.76 -1.12 4.11
C LYS A 31 13.53 -1.86 2.79
N TRP A 32 12.40 -2.56 2.65
CA TRP A 32 12.05 -3.27 1.41
C TRP A 32 11.91 -2.33 0.22
N SER A 33 11.25 -1.17 0.39
CA SER A 33 11.18 -0.12 -0.64
C SER A 33 12.55 0.23 -1.17
N LYS A 34 13.51 0.49 -0.26
CA LYS A 34 14.88 0.82 -0.63
C LYS A 34 15.59 -0.33 -1.35
N MET A 35 15.43 -1.57 -0.88
CA MET A 35 16.03 -2.74 -1.51
C MET A 35 15.54 -2.92 -2.96
N ILE A 36 14.25 -2.72 -3.19
CA ILE A 36 13.65 -2.82 -4.52
C ILE A 36 14.10 -1.64 -5.40
N GLU A 37 14.19 -0.42 -4.85
CA GLU A 37 14.76 0.74 -5.56
C GLU A 37 16.21 0.51 -5.97
N ASP A 38 17.04 -0.04 -5.09
CA ASP A 38 18.44 -0.36 -5.37
C ASP A 38 18.53 -1.41 -6.51
N LYS A 39 17.73 -2.49 -6.44
CA LYS A 39 17.64 -3.48 -7.53
C LYS A 39 17.17 -2.83 -8.83
N TYR A 40 16.11 -2.04 -8.80
CA TYR A 40 15.57 -1.34 -9.97
C TYR A 40 16.56 -0.33 -10.57
N SER A 41 17.39 0.31 -9.75
CA SER A 41 18.42 1.24 -10.24
C SER A 41 19.59 0.55 -10.93
N SER A 42 19.82 -0.73 -10.64
CA SER A 42 20.89 -1.55 -11.23
C SER A 42 20.56 -2.10 -12.62
N ILE A 43 19.32 -1.95 -13.07
CA ILE A 43 18.88 -2.40 -14.41
C ILE A 43 18.76 -1.23 -15.40
N SER A 44 18.86 -1.58 -16.67
CA SER A 44 18.55 -0.77 -17.85
C SER A 44 17.24 -1.29 -18.46
N LEU A 45 16.37 -0.38 -18.88
CA LEU A 45 15.10 -0.69 -19.54
C LEU A 45 15.13 -0.14 -20.97
N GLU A 46 15.18 -1.03 -21.95
CA GLU A 46 15.09 -0.68 -23.36
C GLU A 46 13.65 -0.90 -23.85
N LYS A 47 13.02 0.13 -24.42
CA LYS A 47 11.67 0.03 -24.95
C LYS A 47 11.65 -0.84 -26.20
N LEU A 48 10.67 -1.73 -26.31
CA LEU A 48 10.47 -2.52 -27.53
C LEU A 48 9.84 -1.73 -28.68
N ASN A 49 9.06 -0.68 -28.36
CA ASN A 49 8.34 0.16 -29.31
C ASN A 49 8.61 1.65 -29.04
N GLU A 50 8.41 2.50 -30.05
CA GLU A 50 8.57 3.97 -29.97
C GLU A 50 7.44 4.69 -29.20
N GLU A 51 6.57 3.97 -28.47
CA GLU A 51 5.50 4.59 -27.67
C GLU A 51 6.09 5.50 -26.56
N GLU A 52 5.38 6.60 -26.25
CA GLU A 52 5.72 7.54 -25.15
C GLU A 52 5.54 6.94 -23.74
N ASP A 53 5.45 5.61 -23.66
CA ASP A 53 5.22 4.85 -22.45
C ASP A 53 6.49 4.83 -21.58
N GLU A 54 6.47 5.62 -20.51
CA GLU A 54 7.55 5.67 -19.52
C GLU A 54 7.34 4.63 -18.41
N PRO A 55 8.42 3.94 -17.97
CA PRO A 55 8.35 3.02 -16.86
C PRO A 55 8.10 3.78 -15.54
N PRO A 56 7.73 3.09 -14.46
CA PRO A 56 7.41 3.77 -13.22
C PRO A 56 8.69 4.32 -12.59
N LYS A 57 8.67 5.60 -12.19
CA LYS A 57 9.81 6.23 -11.49
C LYS A 57 10.03 5.64 -10.11
N GLU A 58 8.94 5.26 -9.47
CA GLU A 58 8.92 4.66 -8.14
C GLU A 58 8.50 3.20 -8.26
N VAL A 59 9.05 2.32 -7.43
CA VAL A 59 8.76 0.87 -7.48
C VAL A 59 8.02 0.36 -6.24
N PHE A 60 7.68 1.28 -5.34
CA PHE A 60 6.95 0.98 -4.11
C PHE A 60 5.93 2.08 -3.83
N PHE A 61 4.70 1.70 -3.49
CA PHE A 61 3.63 2.64 -3.16
C PHE A 61 2.70 2.05 -2.10
N VAL A 62 2.19 2.90 -1.21
CA VAL A 62 1.27 2.51 -0.15
C VAL A 62 -0.15 2.99 -0.47
N TYR A 63 -1.12 2.10 -0.32
CA TYR A 63 -2.54 2.45 -0.34
C TYR A 63 -3.16 2.01 0.99
N THR A 64 -3.72 2.94 1.76
CA THR A 64 -4.23 2.65 3.10
C THR A 64 -5.60 3.28 3.36
N SER A 65 -6.42 2.55 4.11
CA SER A 65 -7.67 3.05 4.69
C SER A 65 -7.49 3.61 6.10
N ASN A 66 -6.28 3.50 6.68
CA ASN A 66 -5.96 4.10 7.96
C ASN A 66 -5.97 5.63 7.86
N ILE A 67 -6.33 6.28 8.97
CA ILE A 67 -6.46 7.73 9.08
C ILE A 67 -5.51 8.33 10.13
N ASP A 68 -4.57 7.52 10.64
CA ASP A 68 -3.66 7.85 11.76
C ASP A 68 -2.45 8.70 11.34
N GLY A 69 -2.15 8.75 10.04
CA GLY A 69 -1.00 9.42 9.46
C GLY A 69 0.36 8.77 9.73
N HIS A 70 0.43 7.53 10.21
CA HIS A 70 1.69 6.85 10.57
C HIS A 70 2.63 6.67 9.38
N PHE A 71 2.11 6.31 8.19
CA PHE A 71 2.92 6.22 6.98
C PHE A 71 3.62 7.54 6.65
N THR A 72 2.94 8.69 6.83
CA THR A 72 3.53 10.02 6.55
C THR A 72 4.63 10.42 7.53
N ARG A 73 4.76 9.74 8.68
CA ARG A 73 5.85 9.95 9.64
C ARG A 73 7.11 9.18 9.27
N VAL A 74 7.03 8.26 8.30
CA VAL A 74 8.18 7.58 7.73
C VAL A 74 8.57 8.28 6.43
N PRO A 75 9.79 8.86 6.33
CA PRO A 75 10.18 9.69 5.19
C PRO A 75 9.95 9.06 3.81
N THR A 76 10.20 7.75 3.69
CA THR A 76 10.02 6.98 2.44
C THR A 76 8.62 7.13 1.83
N PHE A 77 7.57 7.21 2.67
CA PHE A 77 6.19 7.14 2.19
C PHE A 77 5.49 8.50 2.08
N GLN A 78 6.15 9.61 2.43
CA GLN A 78 5.51 10.94 2.46
C GLN A 78 4.84 11.34 1.15
N ASP A 79 5.46 10.97 0.02
CA ASP A 79 4.94 11.23 -1.32
C ASP A 79 4.40 9.98 -2.04
N ARG A 80 4.41 8.82 -1.37
CA ARG A 80 4.09 7.51 -1.93
C ARG A 80 3.01 6.79 -1.12
N VAL A 81 2.01 7.55 -0.68
CA VAL A 81 0.88 7.04 0.11
C VAL A 81 -0.44 7.65 -0.35
N VAL A 82 -1.46 6.80 -0.47
CA VAL A 82 -2.87 7.20 -0.55
C VAL A 82 -3.54 6.88 0.78
N GLU A 83 -4.08 7.91 1.45
CA GLU A 83 -5.01 7.73 2.57
C GLU A 83 -6.44 7.87 2.03
N CYS A 84 -7.04 6.74 1.63
CA CYS A 84 -8.26 6.71 0.82
C CYS A 84 -9.52 7.17 1.59
N HIS A 85 -9.46 7.21 2.92
CA HIS A 85 -10.56 7.68 3.77
C HIS A 85 -10.25 9.02 4.47
N GLY A 86 -9.27 9.78 3.97
CA GLY A 86 -8.80 11.01 4.59
C GLY A 86 -7.79 10.76 5.72
N SER A 87 -7.54 11.77 6.54
CA SER A 87 -6.52 11.72 7.59
C SER A 87 -6.84 12.64 8.76
N THR A 88 -6.61 12.15 9.97
CA THR A 88 -6.78 12.93 11.21
C THR A 88 -5.75 14.05 11.37
N LEU A 89 -4.72 14.08 10.52
CA LEU A 89 -3.74 15.18 10.45
C LEU A 89 -4.26 16.43 9.76
N PHE A 90 -5.46 16.38 9.16
CA PHE A 90 -6.05 17.49 8.44
C PHE A 90 -7.46 17.79 8.96
N LEU A 91 -7.82 19.05 8.83
CA LEU A 91 -9.13 19.59 9.14
C LEU A 91 -9.78 20.09 7.86
N GLN A 92 -11.10 20.09 7.86
CA GLN A 92 -11.90 20.71 6.81
C GLN A 92 -13.05 21.51 7.41
N CYS A 93 -13.65 22.35 6.58
CA CYS A 93 -14.85 23.08 6.96
C CYS A 93 -16.01 22.11 7.21
N GLN A 94 -16.78 22.34 8.26
CA GLN A 94 -18.02 21.60 8.52
C GLN A 94 -19.19 22.06 7.63
N ASN A 95 -18.98 23.12 6.82
CA ASN A 95 -20.01 23.88 6.13
C ASN A 95 -21.25 23.06 5.71
N ASP A 96 -22.37 23.36 6.34
CA ASP A 96 -23.66 22.79 6.01
C ASP A 96 -24.29 23.55 4.83
N TYR A 97 -25.34 23.02 4.22
CA TYR A 97 -26.03 23.64 3.09
C TYR A 97 -26.61 25.02 3.50
N GLY A 98 -25.88 26.12 3.23
CA GLY A 98 -26.42 27.48 3.42
C GLY A 98 -25.43 28.58 3.77
N VAL A 99 -24.14 28.30 4.01
CA VAL A 99 -23.13 29.35 4.28
C VAL A 99 -22.03 29.30 3.22
N ASP A 100 -21.86 30.34 2.42
CA ASP A 100 -20.72 30.39 1.51
C ASP A 100 -19.41 30.61 2.30
N CYS A 101 -18.42 29.74 2.04
CA CYS A 101 -17.15 29.75 2.75
C CYS A 101 -15.98 29.69 1.77
N THR A 102 -15.03 30.63 1.90
CA THR A 102 -13.79 30.67 1.12
C THR A 102 -12.91 29.43 1.29
N GLN A 103 -13.12 28.67 2.36
CA GLN A 103 -12.43 27.42 2.70
C GLN A 103 -13.37 26.20 2.66
N GLY A 104 -14.57 26.34 2.07
CA GLY A 104 -15.58 25.28 2.04
C GLY A 104 -15.15 24.00 1.34
N ASN A 105 -14.24 24.12 0.35
CA ASN A 105 -13.73 23.01 -0.46
C ASN A 105 -12.21 22.81 -0.27
N LYS A 106 -11.67 23.18 0.90
CA LYS A 106 -10.24 23.02 1.19
C LYS A 106 -10.01 22.35 2.53
N THR A 107 -8.86 21.70 2.62
CA THR A 107 -8.34 21.10 3.83
C THR A 107 -7.16 21.92 4.33
N TRP A 108 -6.86 21.82 5.63
CA TRP A 108 -5.70 22.44 6.23
C TRP A 108 -5.13 21.56 7.33
N ALA A 109 -3.84 21.68 7.61
CA ALA A 109 -3.19 20.85 8.62
C ALA A 109 -3.78 21.12 10.02
N LEU A 110 -3.89 20.06 10.81
CA LEU A 110 -4.12 20.15 12.25
C LEU A 110 -2.95 20.92 12.89
N PRO A 111 -3.21 21.81 13.87
CA PRO A 111 -2.14 22.54 14.57
C PRO A 111 -1.08 21.60 15.18
N GLN A 112 0.16 22.09 15.27
CA GLN A 112 1.28 21.28 15.79
C GLN A 112 1.14 20.95 17.28
N ASP A 113 0.49 21.82 18.05
CA ASP A 113 0.11 21.57 19.44
C ASP A 113 -1.17 20.70 19.55
N GLY A 114 -1.69 20.20 18.43
CA GLY A 114 -2.82 19.30 18.35
C GLY A 114 -4.11 19.92 18.88
N LEU A 115 -4.76 19.23 19.80
CA LEU A 115 -6.01 19.64 20.45
C LEU A 115 -5.79 19.93 21.94
N SER A 116 -4.67 20.58 22.27
CA SER A 116 -4.27 20.99 23.63
C SER A 116 -5.32 21.87 24.33
N ASN A 117 -6.04 22.69 23.56
CA ASN A 117 -7.08 23.62 24.04
C ASN A 117 -8.42 22.95 24.39
N LEU A 118 -8.51 21.64 24.20
CA LEU A 118 -9.71 20.86 24.44
C LEU A 118 -9.49 19.91 25.62
N THR A 119 -10.46 19.82 26.53
CA THR A 119 -10.43 18.92 27.70
C THR A 119 -11.64 18.00 27.69
N VAL A 120 -11.41 16.69 27.70
CA VAL A 120 -12.46 15.66 27.74
C VAL A 120 -12.85 15.39 29.18
N ASP A 121 -14.14 15.45 29.48
CA ASP A 121 -14.68 15.01 30.77
C ASP A 121 -14.83 13.48 30.77
N PRO A 122 -14.13 12.75 31.67
CA PRO A 122 -14.15 11.30 31.71
C PRO A 122 -15.51 10.70 32.13
N LYS A 123 -16.40 11.49 32.74
CA LYS A 123 -17.73 11.02 33.16
C LYS A 123 -18.79 11.21 32.09
N THR A 124 -18.73 12.32 31.36
CA THR A 124 -19.76 12.69 30.37
C THR A 124 -19.34 12.38 28.94
N HIS A 125 -18.05 12.14 28.69
CA HIS A 125 -17.47 12.00 27.34
C HIS A 125 -17.81 13.20 26.43
N LEU A 126 -17.89 14.39 27.04
CA LEU A 126 -18.02 15.65 26.33
C LEU A 126 -16.71 16.43 26.44
N VAL A 127 -16.39 17.17 25.39
CA VAL A 127 -15.22 18.06 25.39
C VAL A 127 -15.63 19.51 25.66
N SER A 128 -14.80 20.21 26.43
CA SER A 128 -14.89 21.65 26.69
C SER A 128 -13.62 22.36 26.24
N GLY A 129 -13.69 23.67 26.00
CA GLY A 129 -12.57 24.48 25.56
C GLY A 129 -12.82 25.19 24.23
N LYS A 130 -11.75 25.58 23.55
CA LYS A 130 -11.83 26.29 22.25
C LYS A 130 -11.79 25.27 21.11
N PHE A 131 -12.92 25.08 20.44
CA PHE A 131 -13.01 24.23 19.25
C PHE A 131 -12.17 24.78 18.09
N PRO A 132 -11.56 23.91 17.28
CA PRO A 132 -11.00 24.32 15.99
C PRO A 132 -12.10 24.97 15.14
N LEU A 133 -11.81 26.18 14.63
CA LEU A 133 -12.72 26.92 13.76
C LEU A 133 -12.20 26.89 12.33
N CYS A 134 -13.11 26.97 11.37
CA CYS A 134 -12.78 27.17 9.97
C CYS A 134 -12.08 28.53 9.81
N PRO A 135 -10.89 28.58 9.18
CA PRO A 135 -10.18 29.84 8.94
C PRO A 135 -10.82 30.68 7.82
N GLY A 136 -11.88 30.17 7.18
CA GLY A 136 -12.63 30.88 6.15
C GLY A 136 -13.67 31.84 6.72
N THR A 137 -14.43 32.46 5.83
CA THR A 137 -15.43 33.49 6.16
C THR A 137 -16.57 33.01 7.07
N CYS A 138 -16.84 31.71 7.12
CA CYS A 138 -17.93 31.18 7.95
C CYS A 138 -17.61 31.13 9.45
N ASN A 139 -16.32 31.02 9.82
CA ASN A 139 -15.84 30.85 11.19
C ASN A 139 -16.55 29.74 12.00
N MET A 140 -17.16 28.76 11.32
CA MET A 140 -17.88 27.64 11.92
C MET A 140 -16.88 26.66 12.55
N VAL A 141 -17.34 25.83 13.50
CA VAL A 141 -16.54 24.74 14.03
C VAL A 141 -16.07 23.84 12.87
N ALA A 142 -14.78 23.54 12.83
CA ALA A 142 -14.19 22.64 11.85
C ALA A 142 -14.46 21.18 12.25
N ARG A 143 -14.12 20.27 11.34
CA ARG A 143 -14.12 18.83 11.60
C ARG A 143 -12.85 18.20 11.02
N PRO A 144 -12.43 17.02 11.50
CA PRO A 144 -11.36 16.26 10.85
C PRO A 144 -11.72 15.95 9.39
N ASP A 145 -10.71 15.92 8.54
CA ASP A 145 -10.81 15.46 7.17
C ASP A 145 -10.81 13.93 7.16
N VAL A 146 -11.95 13.34 7.50
CA VAL A 146 -12.13 11.89 7.50
C VAL A 146 -13.45 11.60 6.81
N LEU A 147 -13.39 10.73 5.79
CA LEU A 147 -14.55 10.30 5.04
C LEU A 147 -15.43 9.40 5.92
N MET A 148 -16.60 9.89 6.28
CA MET A 148 -17.61 9.13 7.03
C MET A 148 -18.70 8.60 6.09
N PHE A 149 -19.40 7.53 6.49
CA PHE A 149 -20.53 7.01 5.71
C PHE A 149 -21.61 8.08 5.48
N GLY A 150 -21.99 8.27 4.21
CA GLY A 150 -22.99 9.27 3.82
C GLY A 150 -22.47 10.72 3.82
N ASP A 151 -21.16 10.93 3.92
CA ASP A 151 -20.56 12.27 3.94
C ASP A 151 -20.34 12.83 2.53
N PHE A 152 -21.40 13.40 1.96
CA PHE A 152 -21.34 14.11 0.67
C PHE A 152 -20.62 15.48 0.73
N LYS A 153 -20.10 15.87 1.90
CA LYS A 153 -19.39 17.13 2.14
C LYS A 153 -17.92 16.92 2.48
N TRP A 154 -17.43 15.69 2.41
CA TRP A 154 -16.01 15.41 2.58
C TRP A 154 -15.21 16.07 1.46
N VAL A 155 -14.10 16.71 1.83
CA VAL A 155 -13.25 17.45 0.88
C VAL A 155 -12.14 16.53 0.39
N GLY A 156 -12.44 15.73 -0.64
CA GLY A 156 -11.54 14.70 -1.15
C GLY A 156 -10.30 15.17 -1.92
N GLN A 157 -10.12 16.48 -2.18
CA GLN A 157 -9.05 16.98 -3.07
C GLN A 157 -7.65 16.50 -2.68
N ARG A 158 -7.35 16.41 -1.38
CA ARG A 158 -6.06 15.90 -0.90
C ARG A 158 -5.87 14.43 -1.29
N THR A 159 -6.87 13.60 -1.02
CA THR A 159 -6.85 12.18 -1.38
C THR A 159 -6.80 12.01 -2.88
N SER A 160 -7.57 12.78 -3.66
CA SER A 160 -7.51 12.75 -5.13
C SER A 160 -6.11 13.06 -5.67
N ASN A 161 -5.40 14.04 -5.10
CA ASN A 161 -4.01 14.32 -5.51
C ASN A 161 -3.05 13.16 -5.18
N GLN A 162 -3.31 12.41 -4.10
CA GLN A 162 -2.53 11.20 -3.79
C GLN A 162 -2.88 10.06 -4.75
N GLU A 163 -4.18 9.90 -5.05
CA GLU A 163 -4.67 8.93 -6.03
C GLU A 163 -4.09 9.18 -7.42
N ASP A 164 -3.97 10.42 -7.87
CA ASP A 164 -3.35 10.76 -9.16
C ASP A 164 -1.90 10.24 -9.23
N LYS A 165 -1.11 10.41 -8.16
CA LYS A 165 0.25 9.87 -8.08
C LYS A 165 0.25 8.34 -8.09
N PHE A 166 -0.68 7.74 -7.35
CA PHE A 166 -0.82 6.29 -7.27
C PHE A 166 -1.24 5.67 -8.61
N TYR A 167 -2.19 6.26 -9.33
CA TYR A 167 -2.61 5.77 -10.64
C TYR A 167 -1.51 5.96 -11.68
N HIS A 168 -0.81 7.09 -11.67
CA HIS A 168 0.35 7.28 -12.54
C HIS A 168 1.45 6.24 -12.28
N TRP A 169 1.74 5.95 -11.00
CA TRP A 169 2.65 4.89 -10.60
C TRP A 169 2.15 3.51 -11.05
N LYS A 170 0.89 3.19 -10.77
CA LYS A 170 0.25 1.91 -11.09
C LYS A 170 0.28 1.63 -12.60
N ASP A 171 -0.04 2.63 -13.42
CA ASP A 171 0.03 2.51 -14.88
C ASP A 171 1.47 2.25 -15.34
N GLY A 172 2.47 2.86 -14.70
CA GLY A 172 3.87 2.55 -14.96
C GLY A 172 4.23 1.10 -14.61
N VAL A 173 3.77 0.60 -13.46
CA VAL A 173 4.00 -0.80 -13.07
C VAL A 173 3.32 -1.77 -14.03
N ASP A 174 2.08 -1.48 -14.45
CA ASP A 174 1.37 -2.27 -15.46
C ASP A 174 2.14 -2.34 -16.79
N ARG A 175 2.69 -1.20 -17.24
CA ARG A 175 3.57 -1.16 -18.41
C ARG A 175 4.83 -2.00 -18.22
N LEU A 176 5.48 -1.92 -17.06
CA LEU A 176 6.66 -2.72 -16.75
C LEU A 176 6.33 -4.22 -16.75
N ALA A 177 5.19 -4.59 -16.18
CA ALA A 177 4.68 -5.96 -16.14
C ALA A 177 4.24 -6.45 -17.54
N SER A 178 3.78 -5.59 -18.45
CA SER A 178 3.25 -6.00 -19.76
C SER A 178 4.27 -6.56 -20.76
N GLY A 179 5.56 -6.66 -20.39
CA GLY A 179 6.62 -7.18 -21.26
C GLY A 179 6.99 -6.24 -22.40
N LYS A 180 6.70 -4.94 -22.26
CA LYS A 180 7.05 -3.88 -23.24
C LYS A 180 8.52 -3.43 -23.19
N TYR A 181 9.29 -3.94 -22.23
CA TYR A 181 10.69 -3.55 -22.01
C TYR A 181 11.61 -4.76 -22.04
N ILE A 182 12.78 -4.60 -22.66
CA ILE A 182 13.91 -5.49 -22.47
C ILE A 182 14.64 -5.02 -21.22
N VAL A 183 14.86 -5.94 -20.28
CA VAL A 183 15.56 -5.68 -19.02
C VAL A 183 16.97 -6.23 -19.12
N THR A 184 17.97 -5.38 -18.88
CA THR A 184 19.39 -5.76 -18.83
C THR A 184 20.02 -5.28 -17.53
N ARG A 185 20.89 -6.09 -16.90
CA ARG A 185 21.71 -5.60 -15.79
C ARG A 185 22.81 -4.69 -16.33
N LYS A 186 23.05 -3.56 -15.67
CA LYS A 186 24.09 -2.61 -16.09
C LYS A 186 25.49 -3.21 -16.05
N GLU A 187 25.76 -4.13 -15.13
CA GLU A 187 27.04 -4.83 -15.03
C GLU A 187 27.33 -5.71 -16.26
N ASP A 188 26.28 -6.31 -16.85
CA ASP A 188 26.40 -7.15 -18.05
C ASP A 188 26.58 -6.31 -19.32
N GLU A 189 26.09 -5.06 -19.33
CA GLU A 189 26.32 -4.10 -20.43
C GLU A 189 27.77 -3.64 -20.51
N GLU A 190 28.47 -3.56 -19.38
CA GLU A 190 29.88 -3.15 -19.32
C GLU A 190 30.85 -4.26 -19.77
N GLN A 191 30.45 -5.53 -19.68
CA GLN A 191 31.27 -6.68 -20.07
C GLN A 191 31.11 -7.10 -21.54
N LYS A 192 30.00 -6.72 -22.20
CA LYS A 192 29.77 -7.01 -23.63
C LYS A 192 30.54 -6.04 -24.53
N GLY A 193 31.62 -6.53 -25.15
CA GLY A 193 32.38 -5.81 -26.18
C GLY A 193 31.53 -5.41 -27.39
N GLU A 194 31.98 -4.41 -28.16
CA GLU A 194 31.22 -3.76 -29.24
C GLU A 194 30.64 -4.71 -30.31
N ASP A 195 31.16 -5.93 -30.45
CA ASP A 195 30.76 -6.89 -31.49
C ASP A 195 29.46 -7.68 -31.19
N GLU A 196 28.95 -7.72 -29.94
CA GLU A 196 27.70 -8.43 -29.60
C GLU A 196 26.44 -7.56 -29.66
N LYS A 197 26.58 -6.25 -29.86
CA LYS A 197 25.45 -5.30 -29.95
C LYS A 197 24.53 -5.51 -31.16
N ASN A 198 24.87 -6.42 -32.07
CA ASN A 198 24.16 -6.66 -33.35
C ASN A 198 23.44 -8.03 -33.45
N LYS A 199 23.44 -8.87 -32.41
CA LYS A 199 22.51 -10.02 -32.38
C LYS A 199 21.13 -9.49 -32.01
N LYS A 200 20.12 -9.77 -32.85
CA LYS A 200 18.72 -9.44 -32.56
C LYS A 200 18.39 -9.87 -31.13
N LYS A 201 18.13 -8.90 -30.26
CA LYS A 201 17.55 -9.14 -28.95
C LYS A 201 16.15 -9.68 -29.22
N GLU A 202 15.95 -10.99 -29.14
CA GLU A 202 14.61 -11.55 -29.19
C GLU A 202 13.89 -11.11 -27.93
N ALA A 203 12.76 -10.43 -28.12
CA ALA A 203 11.94 -9.94 -27.04
C ALA A 203 11.24 -11.13 -26.38
N VAL A 204 11.43 -11.31 -25.08
CA VAL A 204 10.67 -12.29 -24.30
C VAL A 204 9.37 -11.59 -23.85
N PRO A 205 8.21 -11.89 -24.45
CA PRO A 205 6.95 -11.30 -23.98
C PRO A 205 6.64 -11.79 -22.57
N PHE A 206 6.21 -10.89 -21.70
CA PHE A 206 5.62 -11.28 -20.43
C PHE A 206 4.39 -12.14 -20.69
N ARG A 207 4.39 -13.34 -20.12
CA ARG A 207 3.21 -14.21 -20.05
C ARG A 207 2.70 -14.13 -18.62
N PRO A 208 1.39 -13.85 -18.40
CA PRO A 208 0.78 -14.01 -17.10
C PRO A 208 1.15 -15.39 -16.56
N THR A 209 1.50 -15.45 -15.28
CA THR A 209 2.05 -16.60 -14.53
C THR A 209 1.25 -17.90 -14.61
N ALA A 210 0.15 -17.95 -15.36
CA ALA A 210 -0.71 -19.11 -15.60
C ALA A 210 -0.19 -20.10 -16.67
N TYR A 211 0.92 -19.84 -17.37
CA TYR A 211 1.46 -20.82 -18.33
C TYR A 211 2.98 -20.69 -18.52
N PHE A 212 3.74 -21.35 -17.65
CA PHE A 212 5.14 -21.70 -17.90
C PHE A 212 5.17 -23.06 -18.63
N PRO A 213 5.52 -23.13 -19.93
CA PRO A 213 6.05 -24.39 -20.46
C PRO A 213 7.47 -24.56 -19.92
N GLU A 214 7.77 -25.72 -19.34
CA GLU A 214 9.05 -26.06 -18.69
C GLU A 214 10.29 -26.06 -19.63
N ASP A 215 10.16 -25.63 -20.89
CA ASP A 215 11.14 -25.90 -21.95
C ASP A 215 11.53 -24.65 -22.80
N SER A 216 11.86 -23.51 -22.20
CA SER A 216 12.54 -22.41 -22.95
C SER A 216 13.90 -22.08 -22.36
N ASP A 217 14.95 -22.49 -23.08
CA ASP A 217 16.38 -22.28 -22.83
C ASP A 217 16.83 -20.78 -22.95
N GLU A 218 16.06 -19.82 -22.44
CA GLU A 218 16.44 -18.40 -22.45
C GLU A 218 17.13 -18.01 -21.13
N GLU A 219 18.40 -18.42 -21.02
CA GLU A 219 19.34 -17.94 -20.01
C GLU A 219 19.68 -16.46 -20.29
N ASP A 220 19.29 -15.53 -19.42
CA ASP A 220 19.94 -14.21 -19.12
C ASP A 220 18.97 -13.01 -18.86
N VAL A 221 17.65 -13.18 -18.84
CA VAL A 221 16.73 -12.05 -18.50
C VAL A 221 16.27 -12.13 -17.05
N ASP A 222 16.69 -11.18 -16.19
CA ASP A 222 16.19 -11.00 -14.81
C ASP A 222 14.72 -10.52 -14.85
N THR A 223 13.80 -11.45 -15.14
CA THR A 223 12.36 -11.18 -15.22
C THR A 223 11.72 -10.99 -13.84
N ASP A 224 12.45 -11.22 -12.75
CA ASP A 224 11.92 -11.07 -11.39
C ASP A 224 11.61 -9.62 -11.05
N ILE A 225 12.34 -8.65 -11.60
CA ILE A 225 12.06 -7.23 -11.39
C ILE A 225 10.75 -6.77 -12.07
N THR A 226 10.24 -7.55 -13.03
CA THR A 226 8.94 -7.29 -13.68
C THR A 226 7.76 -7.96 -12.96
N LYS A 227 8.03 -8.83 -11.97
CA LYS A 227 6.99 -9.47 -11.16
C LYS A 227 6.61 -8.54 -10.01
N GLY A 228 5.35 -8.12 -9.99
CA GLY A 228 4.81 -7.34 -8.87
C GLY A 228 4.48 -8.22 -7.67
N VAL A 229 4.54 -7.63 -6.47
CA VAL A 229 4.03 -8.23 -5.23
C VAL A 229 3.12 -7.21 -4.55
N VAL A 230 1.93 -7.66 -4.11
CA VAL A 230 1.02 -6.88 -3.29
C VAL A 230 1.01 -7.44 -1.88
N VAL A 231 1.40 -6.65 -0.89
CA VAL A 231 1.33 -7.04 0.53
C VAL A 231 0.12 -6.35 1.16
N GLU A 232 -0.97 -7.11 1.33
CA GLU A 232 -2.21 -6.65 1.98
C GLU A 232 -2.13 -6.92 3.48
N ILE A 233 -2.20 -5.87 4.31
CA ILE A 233 -1.98 -5.98 5.76
C ILE A 233 -3.21 -5.47 6.52
N GLY A 234 -3.81 -6.34 7.33
CA GLY A 234 -4.88 -5.97 8.27
C GLY A 234 -6.19 -5.53 7.60
N ALA A 235 -6.39 -5.82 6.32
CA ALA A 235 -7.61 -5.47 5.61
C ALA A 235 -8.72 -6.49 5.87
N GLY A 236 -9.75 -6.06 6.62
CA GLY A 236 -10.91 -6.89 6.94
C GLY A 236 -11.99 -6.89 5.84
N THR A 237 -13.02 -7.72 6.03
CA THR A 237 -14.10 -7.91 5.05
C THR A 237 -15.28 -6.93 5.18
N THR A 238 -15.37 -6.17 6.28
CA THR A 238 -16.51 -5.26 6.54
C THR A 238 -16.49 -4.00 5.66
N ILE A 239 -15.30 -3.42 5.46
CA ILE A 239 -15.08 -2.30 4.52
C ILE A 239 -13.92 -2.73 3.60
N PRO A 240 -14.20 -3.50 2.53
CA PRO A 240 -13.18 -4.20 1.75
C PRO A 240 -12.48 -3.29 0.72
N THR A 241 -12.44 -1.97 0.91
CA THR A 241 -11.84 -1.02 -0.05
C THR A 241 -10.40 -1.40 -0.41
N VAL A 242 -9.58 -1.68 0.59
CA VAL A 242 -8.17 -2.08 0.39
C VAL A 242 -8.09 -3.46 -0.28
N ARG A 243 -8.95 -4.40 0.10
CA ARG A 243 -9.01 -5.74 -0.52
C ARG A 243 -9.32 -5.66 -2.01
N HIS A 244 -10.37 -4.93 -2.38
CA HIS A 244 -10.74 -4.74 -3.78
C HIS A 244 -9.62 -4.05 -4.57
N GLN A 245 -8.92 -3.10 -3.96
CA GLN A 245 -7.81 -2.41 -4.61
C GLN A 245 -6.62 -3.36 -4.85
N ALA A 246 -6.28 -4.19 -3.88
CA ALA A 246 -5.23 -5.21 -3.97
C ALA A 246 -5.57 -6.25 -5.04
N GLU A 247 -6.77 -6.85 -4.96
CA GLU A 247 -7.23 -7.88 -5.91
C GLU A 247 -7.26 -7.33 -7.34
N ARG A 248 -7.79 -6.13 -7.57
CA ARG A 248 -7.79 -5.49 -8.89
C ARG A 248 -6.38 -5.22 -9.41
N PHE A 249 -5.43 -4.90 -8.54
CA PHE A 249 -4.05 -4.70 -8.95
C PHE A 249 -3.42 -6.02 -9.42
N CYS A 250 -3.62 -7.10 -8.66
CA CYS A 250 -3.16 -8.44 -9.02
C CYS A 250 -3.81 -8.94 -10.32
N GLU A 251 -5.12 -8.73 -10.51
CA GLU A 251 -5.82 -9.08 -11.76
C GLU A 251 -5.25 -8.35 -12.99
N MET A 252 -4.85 -7.08 -12.83
CA MET A 252 -4.29 -6.29 -13.93
C MET A 252 -2.85 -6.71 -14.26
N THR A 253 -2.03 -6.93 -13.24
CA THR A 253 -0.57 -7.05 -13.40
C THR A 253 -0.04 -8.49 -13.33
N GLY A 254 -0.84 -9.45 -12.87
CA GLY A 254 -0.39 -10.79 -12.54
C GLY A 254 0.46 -10.87 -11.26
N ALA A 255 0.49 -9.80 -10.45
CA ALA A 255 1.26 -9.74 -9.21
C ALA A 255 0.81 -10.79 -8.18
N THR A 256 1.76 -11.35 -7.44
CA THR A 256 1.47 -12.24 -6.30
C THR A 256 0.89 -11.44 -5.14
N LEU A 257 -0.21 -11.92 -4.56
CA LEU A 257 -0.85 -11.33 -3.40
C LEU A 257 -0.37 -12.04 -2.12
N ILE A 258 0.20 -11.31 -1.18
CA ILE A 258 0.49 -11.77 0.18
C ILE A 258 -0.51 -11.10 1.11
N ARG A 259 -1.37 -11.89 1.75
CA ARG A 259 -2.44 -11.40 2.62
C ARG A 259 -2.14 -11.72 4.08
N ILE A 260 -1.88 -10.68 4.87
CA ILE A 260 -1.54 -10.75 6.29
C ILE A 260 -2.71 -10.28 7.13
N ASN A 261 -3.36 -11.20 7.84
CA ASN A 261 -4.43 -10.87 8.77
C ASN A 261 -4.72 -12.04 9.73
N VAL A 262 -4.81 -11.79 11.03
CA VAL A 262 -5.06 -12.83 12.05
C VAL A 262 -6.38 -13.60 11.82
N HIS A 263 -7.40 -12.94 11.27
CA HIS A 263 -8.75 -13.54 11.13
C HIS A 263 -9.24 -13.59 9.68
N ASP A 264 -8.91 -12.57 8.89
CA ASP A 264 -9.36 -12.43 7.51
C ASP A 264 -8.18 -12.65 6.53
N SER A 265 -7.33 -13.68 6.72
CA SER A 265 -6.22 -13.95 5.78
C SER A 265 -6.61 -14.73 4.55
N HIS A 266 -7.85 -15.24 4.50
CA HIS A 266 -8.32 -16.14 3.44
C HIS A 266 -8.17 -15.55 2.02
N PRO A 267 -8.00 -16.39 0.98
CA PRO A 267 -7.94 -15.95 -0.42
C PRO A 267 -9.27 -15.36 -0.90
N PRO A 268 -9.32 -14.73 -2.09
CA PRO A 268 -10.56 -14.25 -2.69
C PRO A 268 -11.57 -15.38 -2.87
N TYR A 269 -12.83 -15.12 -2.52
CA TYR A 269 -13.94 -16.07 -2.70
C TYR A 269 -14.92 -15.54 -3.73
N ALA A 270 -15.49 -16.43 -4.55
CA ALA A 270 -16.61 -16.05 -5.40
C ALA A 270 -17.83 -15.87 -4.51
N ASP A 271 -18.46 -14.71 -4.56
CA ASP A 271 -19.85 -14.61 -4.15
C ASP A 271 -20.69 -15.38 -5.17
N THR A 272 -21.02 -16.64 -4.85
CA THR A 272 -21.84 -17.48 -5.74
C THR A 272 -23.31 -17.02 -5.79
N GLY A 273 -23.68 -15.95 -5.07
CA GLY A 273 -25.05 -15.43 -4.99
C GLY A 273 -26.05 -16.44 -4.42
N SER A 274 -25.56 -17.54 -3.84
CA SER A 274 -26.36 -18.67 -3.40
C SER A 274 -26.13 -18.92 -1.92
N PHE A 275 -27.17 -18.70 -1.12
CA PHE A 275 -27.17 -18.92 0.33
C PHE A 275 -26.81 -20.36 0.75
N TRP A 276 -26.84 -21.31 -0.21
CA TRP A 276 -26.71 -22.75 0.02
C TRP A 276 -25.43 -23.36 -0.57
N LYS A 277 -24.64 -22.60 -1.36
CA LYS A 277 -23.33 -23.05 -1.83
C LYS A 277 -22.26 -22.63 -0.84
N LYS A 278 -21.44 -23.59 -0.39
CA LYS A 278 -20.17 -23.29 0.30
C LYS A 278 -19.36 -22.34 -0.60
N LYS A 279 -18.75 -21.31 -0.01
CA LYS A 279 -17.74 -20.48 -0.69
C LYS A 279 -16.67 -21.44 -1.22
N THR A 280 -16.63 -21.64 -2.54
CA THR A 280 -15.53 -22.32 -3.20
C THR A 280 -14.46 -21.27 -3.47
N GLU A 281 -13.21 -21.58 -3.17
CA GLU A 281 -12.07 -20.77 -3.62
C GLU A 281 -12.20 -20.55 -5.13
N ILE A 282 -11.99 -19.31 -5.56
CA ILE A 282 -11.89 -19.03 -7.00
C ILE A 282 -10.50 -19.45 -7.42
N GLU A 283 -10.40 -20.13 -8.56
CA GLU A 283 -9.15 -20.20 -9.30
C GLU A 283 -8.84 -18.80 -9.83
N THR A 284 -8.01 -18.04 -9.10
CA THR A 284 -7.57 -16.71 -9.48
C THR A 284 -6.50 -16.81 -10.56
N GLN A 285 -6.40 -15.78 -11.42
CA GLN A 285 -5.34 -15.70 -12.44
C GLN A 285 -3.96 -15.32 -11.86
N TYR A 286 -3.90 -15.09 -10.54
CA TYR A 286 -2.70 -14.72 -9.80
C TYR A 286 -2.59 -15.57 -8.54
N GLU A 287 -1.36 -15.70 -8.04
CA GLU A 287 -1.06 -16.43 -6.81
C GLU A 287 -1.46 -15.62 -5.56
N CYS A 288 -1.99 -16.30 -4.55
CA CYS A 288 -2.38 -15.69 -3.27
C CYS A 288 -1.83 -16.51 -2.09
N LEU A 289 -0.93 -15.91 -1.32
CA LEU A 289 -0.38 -16.46 -0.09
C LEU A 289 -1.12 -15.88 1.12
N SER A 290 -1.64 -16.75 1.98
CA SER A 290 -2.41 -16.37 3.17
C SER A 290 -1.57 -16.54 4.43
N LEU A 291 -1.32 -15.44 5.15
CA LEU A 291 -0.56 -15.41 6.41
C LEU A 291 -1.47 -15.03 7.58
N PRO A 292 -1.94 -16.00 8.39
CA PRO A 292 -2.84 -15.77 9.54
C PRO A 292 -2.09 -15.20 10.76
N LEU A 293 -1.32 -14.14 10.57
CA LEU A 293 -0.40 -13.57 11.56
C LEU A 293 -0.71 -12.08 11.81
N GLY A 294 -0.19 -11.56 12.92
CA GLY A 294 -0.16 -10.12 13.17
C GLY A 294 0.75 -9.40 12.18
N ALA A 295 0.47 -8.12 11.89
CA ALA A 295 1.23 -7.35 10.90
C ALA A 295 2.75 -7.35 11.17
N LEU A 296 3.16 -6.96 12.38
CA LEU A 296 4.58 -6.90 12.75
C LEU A 296 5.24 -8.28 12.73
N GLU A 297 4.53 -9.30 13.20
CA GLU A 297 5.02 -10.68 13.23
C GLU A 297 5.29 -11.21 11.83
N ALA A 298 4.29 -11.12 10.94
CA ALA A 298 4.43 -11.55 9.55
C ALA A 298 5.55 -10.80 8.82
N LEU A 299 5.61 -9.47 8.96
CA LEU A 299 6.64 -8.66 8.32
C LEU A 299 8.04 -9.01 8.86
N SER A 300 8.18 -9.33 10.14
CA SER A 300 9.47 -9.73 10.72
C SER A 300 9.93 -11.08 10.19
N VAL A 301 9.02 -12.04 10.07
CA VAL A 301 9.33 -13.36 9.49
C VAL A 301 9.72 -13.22 8.02
N LEU A 302 8.95 -12.49 7.23
CA LEU A 302 9.26 -12.23 5.82
C LEU A 302 10.60 -11.50 5.66
N ASP A 303 10.88 -10.50 6.50
CA ASP A 303 12.16 -9.77 6.43
C ASP A 303 13.34 -10.69 6.74
N TRP A 304 13.19 -11.56 7.74
CA TRP A 304 14.20 -12.56 8.07
C TRP A 304 14.42 -13.53 6.91
N LEU A 305 13.35 -14.06 6.29
CA LEU A 305 13.44 -14.95 5.13
C LEU A 305 14.17 -14.29 3.96
N ILE A 306 13.82 -13.04 3.64
CA ILE A 306 14.47 -12.26 2.57
C ILE A 306 15.97 -12.09 2.85
N GLU A 307 16.36 -11.79 4.10
CA GLU A 307 17.80 -11.68 4.42
C GLU A 307 18.52 -13.03 4.33
N LYS A 308 17.86 -14.12 4.74
CA LYS A 308 18.45 -15.47 4.67
C LYS A 308 18.66 -15.93 3.23
N GLU A 309 17.67 -15.70 2.37
CA GLU A 309 17.79 -15.96 0.93
C GLU A 309 18.98 -15.18 0.34
N ARG A 310 19.14 -13.90 0.71
CA ARG A 310 20.28 -13.07 0.27
C ARG A 310 21.63 -13.53 0.81
N GLU A 311 21.66 -14.17 1.97
CA GLU A 311 22.85 -14.85 2.52
C GLU A 311 23.14 -16.19 1.82
N GLY A 312 22.30 -16.61 0.87
CA GLY A 312 22.44 -17.85 0.12
C GLY A 312 21.82 -19.06 0.81
N LEU A 313 20.95 -18.86 1.83
CA LEU A 313 20.20 -19.95 2.41
C LEU A 313 19.17 -20.46 1.40
N VAL A 314 19.26 -21.76 1.09
CA VAL A 314 18.21 -22.48 0.37
C VAL A 314 17.33 -23.14 1.43
N ILE A 315 16.08 -22.73 1.52
CA ILE A 315 15.10 -23.35 2.41
C ILE A 315 14.48 -24.52 1.65
N ASP A 316 15.05 -25.71 1.83
CA ASP A 316 14.48 -26.96 1.36
C ASP A 316 13.68 -27.67 2.48
N ASP A 317 13.10 -28.83 2.18
CA ASP A 317 12.33 -29.61 3.16
C ASP A 317 13.19 -29.99 4.38
N GLU A 318 14.51 -30.21 4.20
CA GLU A 318 15.43 -30.59 5.27
C GLU A 318 15.75 -29.40 6.19
N GLU A 319 16.01 -28.22 5.63
CA GLU A 319 16.22 -27.00 6.39
C GLU A 319 14.92 -26.52 7.05
N THR A 320 13.76 -26.74 6.42
CA THR A 320 12.43 -26.49 7.02
C THR A 320 12.23 -27.36 8.25
N GLU A 321 12.44 -28.68 8.12
CA GLU A 321 12.36 -29.60 9.26
C GLU A 321 13.36 -29.26 10.37
N LYS A 322 14.53 -28.74 10.02
CA LYS A 322 15.56 -28.33 10.98
C LYS A 322 15.14 -27.06 11.72
N ILE A 323 14.60 -26.07 11.01
CA ILE A 323 13.99 -24.87 11.60
C ILE A 323 12.89 -25.31 12.57
N GLU A 324 11.92 -26.12 12.13
CA GLU A 324 10.82 -26.63 12.97
C GLU A 324 11.28 -27.36 14.25
N LYS A 325 12.46 -27.98 14.23
CA LYS A 325 13.04 -28.73 15.36
C LYS A 325 13.84 -27.86 16.34
N GLU A 326 14.26 -26.65 15.97
CA GLU A 326 14.90 -25.72 16.90
C GLU A 326 13.83 -25.07 17.82
N GLU A 327 14.00 -25.17 19.14
CA GLU A 327 13.07 -24.61 20.13
C GLU A 327 12.87 -23.10 19.90
N GLY A 328 11.75 -22.75 19.27
CA GLY A 328 11.43 -21.38 18.86
C GLY A 328 10.66 -21.27 17.53
N ALA A 329 10.65 -22.32 16.71
CA ALA A 329 10.07 -22.33 15.37
C ALA A 329 8.59 -22.77 15.27
N GLU A 330 7.88 -22.94 16.39
CA GLU A 330 6.40 -23.06 16.38
C GLU A 330 5.70 -21.76 15.92
N LYS A 331 6.44 -20.68 15.66
CA LYS A 331 5.97 -19.33 15.31
C LYS A 331 6.44 -18.93 13.92
#